data_AF-A0A173XE83-F1
#
_entry.id   AF-A0A173XE83-F1
#
_cell.length_a   1.000
_cell.length_b   1.000
_cell.length_c   1.000
_cell.angle_alpha   90.00
_cell.angle_beta   90.00
_cell.angle_gamma   90.00
#
_symmetry.space_group_name_H-M   'P 1'
#
loop_
_entity.id
_entity.type
_entity.pdbx_description
1 polymer ?
#
loop_
_entity_poly.entity_id
_entity_poly.type
_entity_poly.pdbx_seq_one_letter_code
_entity_poly.pdbx_strand_id
1 'polypeptide(L)'
;MNKLEKTLFEDLTKQAGFYIKDYYSEYLKNNKWIAIMENKDFIYAVIVCKDNESDFEYYEARAFLEKHYSLRIVLNVVICAIGEYESFIHQGYNKIIYSEKEQQVVYSDNSCKPLVSILNNSKQKEIKKKLKYKDNLITYILIAINVLIYLLTAIISRNIYDIDSYTLLVFGAKVNELINNGQAWRLITCSFLHGGLAHIAFNMYALKIIGSEVEYAYGKVKYIGIYLISAIGASLFSYIFNSDSISVGASGAIFGLFGAMLMFGIENRDRIGKEYIINLFKVIVINIIIGVTISNIDNSAHIGGLIFGMISALILKNKKIY
;
A
#
# COMPACT_ATOMS: atom_id res chain seq x y z
N MET A 1 -4.03 -4.54 -26.08
CA MET A 1 -4.06 -3.23 -25.41
C MET A 1 -2.68 -2.86 -24.89
N ASN A 2 -2.25 -1.62 -25.08
CA ASN A 2 -1.06 -1.09 -24.41
C ASN A 2 -1.36 -0.76 -22.92
N LYS A 3 -0.32 -0.48 -22.12
CA LYS A 3 -0.48 -0.30 -20.68
C LYS A 3 -1.29 0.96 -20.30
N LEU A 4 -1.14 2.04 -21.06
CA LEU A 4 -1.87 3.28 -20.85
C LEU A 4 -3.35 3.08 -21.18
N GLU A 5 -3.63 2.46 -22.33
CA GLU A 5 -4.96 2.09 -22.82
C GLU A 5 -5.71 1.23 -21.80
N LYS A 6 -5.07 0.18 -21.26
CA LYS A 6 -5.67 -0.66 -20.24
C LYS A 6 -6.04 0.14 -18.98
N THR A 7 -5.10 0.93 -18.46
CA THR A 7 -5.34 1.72 -17.24
C THR A 7 -6.42 2.79 -17.46
N LEU A 8 -6.40 3.46 -18.61
CA LEU A 8 -7.39 4.47 -18.96
C LEU A 8 -8.80 3.85 -19.05
N PHE A 9 -8.94 2.73 -19.74
CA PHE A 9 -10.25 2.09 -19.93
C PHE A 9 -10.80 1.53 -18.60
N GLU A 10 -9.93 1.01 -17.74
CA GLU A 10 -10.32 0.63 -16.37
C GLU A 10 -10.84 1.83 -15.56
N ASP A 11 -10.23 3.01 -15.71
CA ASP A 11 -10.69 4.21 -15.00
C ASP A 11 -11.97 4.80 -15.63
N LEU A 12 -12.10 4.80 -16.95
CA LEU A 12 -13.32 5.24 -17.65
C LEU A 12 -14.54 4.38 -17.29
N THR A 13 -14.37 3.06 -17.23
CA THR A 13 -15.44 2.14 -16.86
C THR A 13 -15.86 2.30 -15.40
N LYS A 14 -14.90 2.45 -14.47
CA LYS A 14 -15.18 2.57 -13.03
C LYS A 14 -15.74 3.94 -12.63
N GLN A 15 -15.28 5.02 -13.26
CA GLN A 15 -15.52 6.38 -12.77
C GLN A 15 -16.49 7.17 -13.65
N ALA A 16 -16.67 6.79 -14.91
CA ALA A 16 -17.38 7.61 -15.89
C ALA A 16 -18.45 6.84 -16.69
N GLY A 17 -18.81 5.61 -16.28
CA GLY A 17 -19.93 4.87 -16.86
C GLY A 17 -19.70 4.36 -18.29
N PHE A 18 -18.44 4.26 -18.72
CA PHE A 18 -18.10 3.68 -20.01
C PHE A 18 -18.25 2.15 -19.97
N TYR A 19 -18.52 1.55 -21.12
CA TYR A 19 -18.28 0.14 -21.38
C TYR A 19 -17.30 -0.01 -22.54
N ILE A 20 -16.68 -1.18 -22.68
CA ILE A 20 -15.65 -1.44 -23.69
C ILE A 20 -16.22 -2.38 -24.77
N LYS A 21 -15.98 -2.05 -26.04
CA LYS A 21 -16.18 -2.94 -27.19
C LYS A 21 -14.87 -3.11 -27.95
N ASP A 22 -14.78 -4.18 -28.73
CA ASP A 22 -13.73 -4.36 -29.73
C ASP A 22 -14.27 -4.20 -31.15
N TYR A 23 -13.37 -3.84 -32.07
CA TYR A 23 -13.61 -3.81 -33.51
C TYR A 23 -12.35 -4.26 -34.25
N TYR A 24 -12.51 -4.88 -35.42
CA TYR A 24 -11.37 -5.31 -36.23
C TYR A 24 -10.84 -4.14 -37.07
N SER A 25 -9.54 -3.84 -36.93
CA SER A 25 -8.84 -2.86 -37.76
C SER A 25 -8.33 -3.54 -39.03
N GLU A 26 -8.78 -3.06 -40.19
CA GLU A 26 -8.34 -3.58 -41.48
C GLU A 26 -6.93 -3.13 -41.82
N TYR A 27 -6.54 -1.93 -41.36
CA TYR A 27 -5.19 -1.42 -41.52
C TYR A 27 -4.17 -2.17 -40.66
N LEU A 28 -4.46 -2.36 -39.37
CA LEU A 28 -3.53 -2.98 -38.42
C LEU A 28 -3.63 -4.52 -38.37
N LYS A 29 -4.63 -5.10 -39.06
CA LYS A 29 -4.90 -6.54 -39.10
C LYS A 29 -5.03 -7.17 -37.70
N ASN A 30 -5.67 -6.46 -36.79
CA ASN A 30 -5.91 -6.91 -35.41
C ASN A 30 -7.17 -6.29 -34.80
N ASN A 31 -7.62 -6.86 -33.68
CA ASN A 31 -8.71 -6.28 -32.90
C ASN A 31 -8.20 -5.08 -32.09
N LYS A 32 -8.89 -3.95 -32.25
CA LYS A 32 -8.73 -2.71 -31.49
C LYS A 32 -9.90 -2.54 -30.53
N TRP A 33 -9.72 -1.67 -29.54
CA TRP A 33 -10.68 -1.49 -28.46
C TRP A 33 -11.16 -0.06 -28.40
N ILE A 34 -12.44 0.11 -28.07
CA ILE A 34 -13.10 1.40 -27.98
C ILE A 34 -13.92 1.47 -26.69
N ALA A 35 -13.71 2.52 -25.91
CA ALA A 35 -14.52 2.81 -24.74
C ALA A 35 -15.69 3.70 -25.17
N ILE A 36 -16.91 3.31 -24.82
CA ILE A 36 -18.15 3.97 -25.23
C ILE A 36 -18.98 4.33 -23.99
N MET A 37 -19.44 5.58 -23.95
CA MET A 37 -20.47 6.06 -23.02
C MET A 37 -21.67 6.53 -23.85
N GLU A 38 -22.84 5.95 -23.59
CA GLU A 38 -24.09 6.32 -24.25
C GLU A 38 -24.87 7.33 -23.41
N ASN A 39 -25.38 8.36 -24.07
CA ASN A 39 -26.38 9.25 -23.52
C ASN A 39 -27.59 9.34 -24.48
N LYS A 40 -28.68 9.96 -24.06
CA LYS A 40 -29.92 10.07 -24.86
C LYS A 40 -29.71 10.75 -26.22
N ASP A 41 -28.76 11.68 -26.30
CA ASP A 41 -28.58 12.53 -27.48
C ASP A 41 -27.29 12.23 -28.27
N PHE A 42 -26.30 11.58 -27.66
CA PHE A 42 -25.00 11.35 -28.27
C PHE A 42 -24.24 10.14 -27.71
N ILE A 43 -23.32 9.64 -28.51
CA ILE A 43 -22.29 8.67 -28.13
C ILE A 43 -21.00 9.41 -27.86
N TYR A 44 -20.42 9.21 -26.68
CA TYR A 44 -19.06 9.66 -26.37
C TYR A 44 -18.12 8.46 -26.41
N ALA A 45 -17.22 8.46 -27.39
CA ALA A 45 -16.30 7.35 -27.60
C ALA A 45 -14.85 7.79 -27.45
N VAL A 46 -14.01 6.88 -26.96
CA VAL A 46 -12.58 7.08 -26.74
C VAL A 46 -11.81 5.89 -27.30
N ILE A 47 -10.83 6.17 -28.16
CA ILE A 47 -9.83 5.21 -28.63
C ILE A 47 -8.42 5.66 -28.20
N VAL A 48 -7.50 4.70 -28.11
CA VAL A 48 -6.10 4.97 -27.80
C VAL A 48 -5.23 4.41 -28.93
N CYS A 49 -4.47 5.27 -29.57
CA CYS A 49 -3.62 4.93 -30.71
C CYS A 49 -2.17 5.34 -30.48
N LYS A 50 -1.27 4.80 -31.30
CA LYS A 50 0.14 5.21 -31.36
C LYS A 50 0.36 6.16 -32.53
N ASP A 51 1.39 7.01 -32.40
CA ASP A 51 1.78 8.08 -33.32
C ASP A 51 1.37 7.90 -34.79
N ASN A 52 1.92 6.88 -35.45
CA ASN A 52 1.81 6.66 -36.89
C ASN A 52 0.50 6.02 -37.36
N GLU A 53 -0.42 5.71 -36.44
CA GLU A 53 -1.64 4.93 -36.71
C GLU A 53 -2.92 5.74 -36.49
N SER A 54 -2.80 6.97 -35.97
CA SER A 54 -3.91 7.78 -35.46
C SER A 54 -5.03 8.08 -36.47
N ASP A 55 -4.68 8.44 -37.71
CA ASP A 55 -5.68 8.75 -38.75
C ASP A 55 -6.47 7.51 -39.18
N PHE A 56 -5.79 6.38 -39.42
CA PHE A 56 -6.43 5.13 -39.83
C PHE A 56 -7.37 4.61 -38.73
N GLU A 57 -6.87 4.57 -37.49
CA GLU A 57 -7.67 4.12 -36.36
C GLU A 57 -8.89 5.00 -36.12
N TYR A 58 -8.78 6.32 -36.31
CA TYR A 58 -9.90 7.24 -36.18
C TYR A 58 -11.02 6.93 -37.18
N TYR A 59 -10.68 6.79 -38.48
CA TYR A 59 -11.70 6.54 -39.50
C TYR A 59 -12.35 5.15 -39.35
N GLU A 60 -11.58 4.12 -39.00
CA GLU A 60 -12.12 2.78 -38.76
C GLU A 60 -13.01 2.74 -37.51
N ALA A 61 -12.59 3.37 -36.41
CA ALA A 61 -13.40 3.49 -35.21
C ALA A 61 -14.70 4.27 -35.48
N ARG A 62 -14.62 5.33 -36.28
CA ARG A 62 -15.78 6.12 -36.66
C ARG A 62 -16.76 5.32 -37.50
N ALA A 63 -16.27 4.59 -38.51
CA ALA A 63 -17.10 3.71 -39.33
C ALA A 63 -17.76 2.60 -38.48
N PHE A 64 -17.03 2.03 -37.52
CA PHE A 64 -17.58 1.09 -36.56
C PHE A 64 -18.73 1.70 -35.75
N LEU A 65 -18.57 2.92 -35.22
CA LEU A 65 -19.63 3.60 -34.46
C LEU A 65 -20.84 3.95 -35.34
N GLU A 66 -20.63 4.50 -36.52
CA GLU A 66 -21.71 4.88 -37.45
C GLU A 66 -22.53 3.68 -37.92
N LYS A 67 -21.92 2.49 -37.99
CA LYS A 67 -22.62 1.23 -38.31
C LYS A 67 -23.52 0.72 -37.16
N HIS A 68 -23.17 1.01 -35.92
CA HIS A 68 -23.83 0.43 -34.74
C HIS A 68 -24.74 1.41 -33.98
N TYR A 69 -24.57 2.72 -34.20
CA TYR A 69 -25.28 3.75 -33.46
C TYR A 69 -25.84 4.82 -34.40
N SER A 70 -27.10 5.21 -34.18
CA SER A 70 -27.77 6.27 -34.96
C SER A 70 -27.74 7.64 -34.27
N LEU A 71 -27.12 7.74 -33.08
CA LEU A 71 -26.97 8.97 -32.32
C LEU A 71 -25.79 9.81 -32.83
N ARG A 72 -25.73 11.08 -32.44
CA ARG A 72 -24.58 11.96 -32.72
C ARG A 72 -23.31 11.37 -32.10
N ILE A 73 -22.23 11.20 -32.87
CA ILE A 73 -20.98 10.62 -32.39
C ILE A 73 -19.96 11.71 -32.03
N VAL A 74 -19.41 11.62 -30.83
CA VAL A 74 -18.25 12.38 -30.36
C VAL A 74 -17.11 11.39 -30.10
N LEU A 75 -16.31 11.15 -31.13
CA LEU A 75 -15.11 10.31 -31.05
C LEU A 75 -13.91 11.17 -30.63
N ASN A 76 -13.21 10.73 -29.59
CA ASN A 76 -12.01 11.36 -29.04
C ASN A 76 -10.84 10.38 -29.13
N VAL A 77 -9.70 10.86 -29.60
CA VAL A 77 -8.51 10.05 -29.87
C VAL A 77 -7.41 10.39 -28.87
N VAL A 78 -6.94 9.41 -28.11
CA VAL A 78 -5.76 9.57 -27.25
C VAL A 78 -4.54 9.06 -28.00
N ILE A 79 -3.71 9.99 -28.48
CA ILE A 79 -2.48 9.72 -29.23
C ILE A 79 -1.32 9.59 -28.25
N CYS A 80 -0.71 8.41 -28.20
CA CYS A 80 0.48 8.15 -27.39
C CYS A 80 1.74 8.49 -28.20
N ALA A 81 2.35 9.64 -27.89
CA ALA A 81 3.47 10.20 -28.61
C ALA A 81 4.84 9.85 -28.04
N ILE A 82 5.65 9.16 -28.85
CA ILE A 82 7.01 8.72 -28.50
C ILE A 82 8.02 9.82 -28.86
N GLY A 83 7.75 10.57 -29.93
CA GLY A 83 8.64 11.59 -30.50
C GLY A 83 8.05 13.00 -30.56
N GLU A 84 8.36 13.72 -31.64
CA GLU A 84 7.78 15.03 -31.95
C GLU A 84 6.27 14.89 -32.18
N TYR A 85 5.49 15.82 -31.59
CA TYR A 85 4.03 15.73 -31.57
C TYR A 85 3.31 16.92 -32.21
N GLU A 86 4.06 17.88 -32.73
CA GLU A 86 3.53 19.11 -33.34
C GLU A 86 2.68 18.80 -34.58
N SER A 87 3.07 17.78 -35.34
CA SER A 87 2.33 17.31 -36.52
C SER A 87 0.91 16.83 -36.18
N PHE A 88 0.69 16.25 -35.00
CA PHE A 88 -0.61 15.74 -34.58
C PHE A 88 -1.59 16.84 -34.19
N ILE A 89 -1.10 18.03 -33.79
CA ILE A 89 -1.96 19.14 -33.34
C ILE A 89 -2.93 19.57 -34.44
N HIS A 90 -2.51 19.48 -35.71
CA HIS A 90 -3.29 19.96 -36.86
C HIS A 90 -4.31 18.94 -37.41
N GLN A 91 -4.42 17.75 -36.83
CA GLN A 91 -5.41 16.74 -37.26
C GLN A 91 -6.85 17.20 -36.98
N GLY A 92 -7.76 16.93 -37.93
CA GLY A 92 -9.13 17.45 -37.96
C GLY A 92 -10.15 16.79 -37.01
N TYR A 93 -9.70 15.99 -36.04
CA TYR A 93 -10.55 15.30 -35.07
C TYR A 93 -10.17 15.64 -33.63
N ASN A 94 -11.12 15.38 -32.71
CA ASN A 94 -10.91 15.60 -31.28
C ASN A 94 -9.81 14.68 -30.77
N LYS A 95 -8.76 15.26 -30.20
CA LYS A 95 -7.62 14.48 -29.71
C LYS A 95 -7.05 14.97 -28.40
N ILE A 96 -6.32 14.07 -27.77
CA ILE A 96 -5.43 14.29 -26.64
C ILE A 96 -4.09 13.74 -27.05
N ILE A 97 -3.04 14.53 -26.90
CA ILE A 97 -1.68 14.06 -27.12
C ILE A 97 -1.06 13.82 -25.75
N TYR A 98 -0.68 12.56 -25.53
CA TYR A 98 0.06 12.14 -24.36
C TYR A 98 1.51 11.89 -24.76
N SER A 99 2.44 12.68 -24.25
CA SER A 99 3.86 12.46 -24.49
C SER A 99 4.36 11.32 -23.60
N GLU A 100 4.80 10.23 -24.20
CA GLU A 100 5.52 9.16 -23.50
C GLU A 100 6.90 9.63 -23.02
N LYS A 101 7.53 10.58 -23.70
CA LYS A 101 8.81 11.16 -23.26
C LYS A 101 8.63 12.01 -21.99
N GLU A 102 7.70 12.96 -22.02
CA GLU A 102 7.44 13.88 -20.90
C GLU A 102 6.52 13.27 -19.84
N GLN A 103 5.94 12.11 -20.15
CA GLN A 103 5.09 11.37 -19.23
C GLN A 103 3.86 12.21 -18.79
N GLN A 104 3.31 13.05 -19.66
CA GLN A 104 2.16 13.92 -19.38
C GLN A 104 1.32 14.21 -20.63
N VAL A 105 0.09 14.71 -20.43
CA VAL A 105 -0.71 15.29 -21.52
C VAL A 105 -0.07 16.61 -21.93
N VAL A 106 0.33 16.72 -23.20
CA VAL A 106 0.97 17.91 -23.78
C VAL A 106 0.00 18.74 -24.62
N TYR A 107 -1.10 18.14 -25.06
CA TYR A 107 -2.15 18.82 -25.82
C TYR A 107 -3.51 18.16 -25.61
N SER A 108 -4.58 18.96 -25.63
CA SER A 108 -5.96 18.46 -25.59
C SER A 108 -6.90 19.43 -26.30
N ASP A 109 -7.76 18.89 -27.14
CA ASP A 109 -8.92 19.63 -27.64
C ASP A 109 -9.93 19.91 -26.50
N ASN A 110 -10.77 20.93 -26.69
CA ASN A 110 -11.72 21.38 -25.66
C ASN A 110 -12.73 20.28 -25.27
N SER A 111 -13.17 19.46 -26.23
CA SER A 111 -14.06 18.31 -26.05
C SER A 111 -13.45 17.18 -25.21
N CYS A 112 -12.14 17.18 -25.07
CA CYS A 112 -11.36 16.16 -24.38
C CYS A 112 -10.97 16.53 -22.94
N LYS A 113 -11.28 17.76 -22.47
CA LYS A 113 -10.91 18.23 -21.12
C LYS A 113 -11.30 17.26 -19.98
N PRO A 114 -12.50 16.64 -19.97
CA PRO A 114 -12.84 15.66 -18.93
C PRO A 114 -11.89 14.46 -18.89
N LEU A 115 -11.43 13.99 -20.05
CA LEU A 115 -10.53 12.84 -20.18
C LEU A 115 -9.12 13.15 -19.67
N VAL A 116 -8.65 14.40 -19.80
CA VAL A 116 -7.34 14.83 -19.27
C VAL A 116 -7.26 14.62 -17.75
N SER A 117 -8.34 14.91 -17.03
CA SER A 117 -8.37 14.72 -15.57
C SER A 117 -8.24 13.24 -15.16
N ILE A 118 -8.86 12.35 -15.94
CA ILE A 118 -8.83 10.90 -15.74
C ILE A 118 -7.45 10.35 -16.11
N LEU A 119 -6.87 10.77 -17.24
CA LEU A 119 -5.52 10.41 -17.68
C LEU A 119 -4.42 10.81 -16.69
N ASN A 120 -4.53 12.01 -16.10
CA ASN A 120 -3.56 12.46 -15.10
C ASN A 120 -3.72 11.69 -13.77
N ASN A 121 -4.95 11.39 -13.36
CA ASN A 121 -5.24 10.66 -12.12
C ASN A 121 -4.81 9.18 -12.18
N SER A 122 -5.03 8.52 -13.32
CA SER A 122 -4.67 7.11 -13.54
C SER A 122 -3.17 6.87 -13.35
N LYS A 123 -2.36 7.78 -13.89
CA LYS A 123 -0.90 7.73 -13.78
C LYS A 123 -0.38 8.08 -12.39
N GLN A 124 -0.96 9.10 -11.74
CA GLN A 124 -0.61 9.41 -10.35
C GLN A 124 -0.90 8.23 -9.42
N LYS A 125 -2.00 7.51 -9.61
CA LYS A 125 -2.31 6.29 -8.86
C LYS A 125 -1.26 5.20 -9.11
N GLU A 126 -0.82 5.01 -10.36
CA GLU A 126 0.18 4.00 -10.69
C GLU A 126 1.57 4.33 -10.10
N ILE A 127 2.00 5.59 -10.21
CA ILE A 127 3.25 6.08 -9.62
C ILE A 127 3.20 5.95 -8.09
N LYS A 128 2.11 6.36 -7.44
CA LYS A 128 1.91 6.17 -5.99
C LYS A 128 1.95 4.70 -5.59
N LYS A 129 1.38 3.79 -6.40
CA LYS A 129 1.37 2.35 -6.12
C LYS A 129 2.77 1.73 -6.24
N LYS A 130 3.58 2.15 -7.23
CA LYS A 130 4.98 1.71 -7.38
C LYS A 130 5.90 2.27 -6.28
N LEU A 131 5.74 3.53 -5.90
CA LEU A 131 6.50 4.15 -4.82
C LEU A 131 6.20 3.47 -3.47
N LYS A 132 4.91 3.23 -3.17
CA LYS A 132 4.48 2.53 -1.95
C LYS A 132 5.08 1.13 -1.78
N TYR A 133 5.35 0.40 -2.86
CA TYR A 133 5.95 -0.93 -2.79
C TYR A 133 7.48 -0.89 -2.55
N LYS A 134 8.16 0.17 -3.02
CA LYS A 134 9.61 0.35 -2.85
C LYS A 134 9.97 0.93 -1.47
N ASP A 135 9.03 1.62 -0.85
CA ASP A 135 9.16 2.30 0.44
C ASP A 135 8.91 1.40 1.66
N ASN A 136 8.40 0.18 1.49
CA ASN A 136 8.01 -0.72 2.61
C ASN A 136 8.84 -2.02 2.68
N LEU A 137 10.06 -2.00 2.14
CA LEU A 137 10.91 -3.19 2.01
C LEU A 137 11.22 -3.82 3.37
N ILE A 138 11.56 -3.00 4.36
CA ILE A 138 11.94 -3.49 5.69
C ILE A 138 10.74 -4.13 6.39
N THR A 139 9.55 -3.55 6.25
CA THR A 139 8.30 -4.10 6.80
C THR A 139 8.08 -5.53 6.29
N TYR A 140 8.24 -5.75 4.98
CA TYR A 140 8.10 -7.09 4.40
C TYR A 140 9.22 -8.05 4.82
N ILE A 141 10.46 -7.56 5.01
CA ILE A 141 11.56 -8.37 5.56
C ILE A 141 11.24 -8.83 6.98
N LEU A 142 10.77 -7.94 7.85
CA LEU A 142 10.38 -8.28 9.22
C LEU A 142 9.21 -9.28 9.22
N ILE A 143 8.21 -9.10 8.35
CA ILE A 143 7.13 -10.08 8.19
C ILE A 143 7.68 -11.45 7.78
N ALA A 144 8.55 -11.49 6.77
CA ALA A 144 9.15 -12.74 6.30
C ALA A 144 9.95 -13.45 7.40
N ILE A 145 10.74 -12.72 8.19
CA ILE A 145 11.49 -13.28 9.32
C ILE A 145 10.54 -13.90 10.35
N ASN A 146 9.50 -13.19 10.76
CA ASN A 146 8.52 -13.70 11.73
C ASN A 146 7.80 -14.97 11.21
N VAL A 147 7.40 -14.97 9.93
CA VAL A 147 6.75 -16.12 9.30
C VAL A 147 7.70 -17.33 9.23
N LEU A 148 8.95 -17.12 8.83
CA LEU A 148 9.94 -18.20 8.75
C LEU A 148 10.23 -18.81 10.13
N ILE A 149 10.42 -17.98 11.15
CA ILE A 149 10.63 -18.44 12.52
C ILE A 149 9.40 -19.22 13.02
N TYR A 150 8.20 -18.72 12.75
CA TYR A 150 6.97 -19.40 13.15
C TYR A 150 6.80 -20.77 12.47
N LEU A 151 7.05 -20.86 11.17
CA LEU A 151 7.02 -22.13 10.45
C LEU A 151 8.03 -23.13 11.01
N LEU A 152 9.24 -22.67 11.33
CA LEU A 152 10.26 -23.51 11.98
C LEU A 152 9.79 -24.02 13.35
N THR A 153 9.24 -23.14 14.19
CA THR A 153 8.70 -23.54 15.50
C THR A 153 7.48 -24.46 15.37
N ALA A 154 6.63 -24.27 14.36
CA ALA A 154 5.47 -25.12 14.09
C ALA A 154 5.87 -26.54 13.68
N ILE A 155 6.93 -26.67 12.86
CA ILE A 155 7.47 -27.97 12.45
C ILE A 155 8.04 -28.71 13.67
N ILE A 156 8.80 -28.01 14.52
CA ILE A 156 9.43 -28.60 15.72
C ILE A 156 8.36 -29.00 16.75
N SER A 157 7.37 -28.13 16.95
CA SER A 157 6.22 -28.38 17.83
C SER A 157 5.24 -29.43 17.28
N ARG A 158 5.33 -29.73 15.97
CA ARG A 158 4.41 -30.59 15.22
C ARG A 158 2.95 -30.10 15.25
N ASN A 159 2.75 -28.80 15.44
CA ASN A 159 1.45 -28.17 15.48
C ASN A 159 1.55 -26.75 14.90
N ILE A 160 0.72 -26.47 13.89
CA ILE A 160 0.68 -25.15 13.23
C ILE A 160 -0.33 -24.21 13.89
N TYR A 161 -1.19 -24.68 14.78
CA TYR A 161 -2.22 -23.85 15.42
C TYR A 161 -1.76 -23.34 16.79
N ASP A 162 -1.04 -24.17 17.53
CA ASP A 162 -0.61 -23.91 18.90
C ASP A 162 0.82 -24.44 19.12
N ILE A 163 1.76 -23.54 19.37
CA ILE A 163 3.17 -23.86 19.55
C ILE A 163 3.42 -24.14 21.02
N ASP A 164 3.93 -25.34 21.32
CA ASP A 164 4.21 -25.75 22.68
C ASP A 164 5.25 -24.83 23.36
N SER A 165 5.08 -24.66 24.68
CA SER A 165 5.90 -23.75 25.47
C SER A 165 7.37 -24.16 25.54
N TYR A 166 7.68 -25.45 25.41
CA TYR A 166 9.07 -25.93 25.41
C TYR A 166 9.79 -25.45 24.15
N THR A 167 9.17 -25.58 22.98
CA THR A 167 9.69 -25.04 21.72
C THR A 167 9.90 -23.52 21.82
N LEU A 168 8.91 -22.77 22.32
CA LEU A 168 9.05 -21.32 22.52
C LEU A 168 10.22 -20.97 23.46
N LEU A 169 10.39 -21.71 24.56
CA LEU A 169 11.47 -21.50 25.52
C LEU A 169 12.85 -21.75 24.90
N VAL A 170 13.02 -22.85 24.15
CA VAL A 170 14.28 -23.17 23.46
C VAL A 170 14.63 -22.10 22.44
N PHE A 171 13.64 -21.59 21.71
CA PHE A 171 13.83 -20.59 20.66
C PHE A 171 14.03 -19.15 21.16
N GLY A 172 13.89 -18.92 22.46
CA GLY A 172 14.21 -17.61 23.05
C GLY A 172 13.03 -16.78 23.52
N ALA A 173 11.94 -17.42 23.95
CA ALA A 173 10.88 -16.73 24.66
C ALA A 173 11.46 -16.00 25.88
N LYS A 174 10.83 -14.87 26.24
CA LYS A 174 11.24 -14.11 27.41
C LYS A 174 10.84 -14.89 28.67
N VAL A 175 11.83 -15.17 29.50
CA VAL A 175 11.69 -15.87 30.80
C VAL A 175 12.67 -15.21 31.76
N ASN A 176 12.17 -14.65 32.87
CA ASN A 176 12.98 -13.85 33.79
C ASN A 176 14.16 -14.62 34.37
N GLU A 177 13.93 -15.86 34.81
CA GLU A 177 14.98 -16.72 35.39
C GLU A 177 16.15 -16.94 34.43
N LEU A 178 15.87 -17.23 33.15
CA LEU A 178 16.90 -17.44 32.15
C LEU A 178 17.64 -16.14 31.79
N ILE A 179 16.93 -15.00 31.79
CA ILE A 179 17.55 -13.69 31.61
C ILE A 179 18.52 -13.39 32.76
N ASN A 180 18.12 -13.67 34.00
CA ASN A 180 18.98 -13.53 35.19
C ASN A 180 20.21 -14.43 35.14
N ASN A 181 20.10 -15.58 34.48
CA ASN A 181 21.21 -16.49 34.22
C ASN A 181 22.06 -16.09 32.98
N GLY A 182 21.96 -14.84 32.52
CA GLY A 182 22.80 -14.28 31.46
C GLY A 182 22.26 -14.40 30.04
N GLN A 183 21.05 -14.93 29.84
CA GLN A 183 20.44 -15.06 28.50
C GLN A 183 19.74 -13.76 28.05
N ALA A 184 20.44 -12.63 28.11
CA ALA A 184 19.90 -11.30 27.80
C ALA A 184 19.37 -11.15 26.35
N TRP A 185 19.84 -11.98 25.43
CA TRP A 185 19.34 -12.07 24.05
C TRP A 185 17.83 -12.40 23.98
N ARG A 186 17.26 -13.00 25.03
CA ARG A 186 15.81 -13.23 25.14
C ARG A 186 14.98 -11.95 25.16
N LEU A 187 15.57 -10.81 25.51
CA LEU A 187 14.89 -9.51 25.47
C LEU A 187 14.57 -9.05 24.03
N ILE A 188 15.24 -9.62 23.02
CA ILE A 188 14.99 -9.28 21.62
C ILE A 188 14.38 -10.46 20.85
N THR A 189 14.83 -11.70 21.07
CA THR A 189 14.36 -12.85 20.29
C THR A 189 12.89 -13.18 20.54
N CYS A 190 12.38 -12.94 21.75
CA CYS A 190 10.98 -13.20 22.09
C CYS A 190 9.99 -12.43 21.19
N SER A 191 10.41 -11.27 20.66
CA SER A 191 9.60 -10.44 19.77
C SER A 191 9.41 -11.04 18.38
N PHE A 192 10.09 -12.14 18.06
CA PHE A 192 9.96 -12.84 16.77
C PHE A 192 9.27 -14.20 16.88
N LEU A 193 8.92 -14.62 18.10
CA LEU A 193 8.24 -15.88 18.39
C LEU A 193 6.73 -15.66 18.51
N HIS A 194 5.93 -16.67 18.15
CA HIS A 194 4.48 -16.60 18.22
C HIS A 194 3.91 -17.92 18.71
N GLY A 195 2.99 -17.86 19.68
CA GLY A 195 2.39 -19.06 20.27
C GLY A 195 1.31 -19.73 19.42
N GLY A 196 0.82 -19.11 18.35
CA GLY A 196 -0.26 -19.71 17.55
C GLY A 196 -0.60 -18.98 16.27
N LEU A 197 -1.41 -19.62 15.42
CA LEU A 197 -1.64 -19.17 14.04
C LEU A 197 -2.36 -17.83 13.98
N ALA A 198 -3.41 -17.69 14.80
CA ALA A 198 -4.14 -16.44 14.93
C ALA A 198 -3.23 -15.31 15.44
N HIS A 199 -2.37 -15.62 16.42
CA HIS A 199 -1.44 -14.64 17.00
C HIS A 199 -0.48 -14.08 15.95
N ILE A 200 0.19 -14.94 15.16
CA ILE A 200 1.04 -14.44 14.07
C ILE A 200 0.24 -13.73 12.98
N ALA A 201 -0.94 -14.23 12.60
CA ALA A 201 -1.75 -13.61 11.55
C ALA A 201 -2.13 -12.17 11.90
N PHE A 202 -2.61 -11.93 13.13
CA PHE A 202 -2.95 -10.58 13.59
C PHE A 202 -1.72 -9.68 13.69
N ASN A 203 -0.59 -10.17 14.21
CA ASN A 203 0.64 -9.39 14.28
C ASN A 203 1.17 -9.01 12.90
N MET A 204 1.16 -9.93 11.93
CA MET A 204 1.64 -9.63 10.57
C MET A 204 0.70 -8.68 9.83
N TYR A 205 -0.61 -8.79 10.06
CA TYR A 205 -1.59 -7.83 9.55
C TYR A 205 -1.33 -6.43 10.12
N ALA A 206 -1.19 -6.32 11.45
CA ALA A 206 -0.90 -5.05 12.11
C ALA A 206 0.44 -4.47 11.65
N LEU A 207 1.51 -5.28 11.64
CA LEU A 207 2.85 -4.89 11.19
C LEU A 207 2.85 -4.40 9.74
N LYS A 208 2.10 -5.05 8.85
CA LYS A 208 1.97 -4.60 7.46
C LYS A 208 1.36 -3.20 7.37
N ILE A 209 0.35 -2.89 8.18
CA ILE A 209 -0.31 -1.58 8.17
C ILE A 209 0.59 -0.55 8.82
N ILE A 210 0.86 -0.68 10.12
CA ILE A 210 1.55 0.37 10.88
C ILE A 210 3.05 0.43 10.53
N GLY A 211 3.68 -0.71 10.25
CA GLY A 211 5.09 -0.76 9.83
C GLY A 211 5.31 -0.03 8.51
N SER A 212 4.42 -0.21 7.54
CA SER A 212 4.47 0.53 6.28
C SER A 212 4.36 2.04 6.49
N GLU A 213 3.48 2.49 7.40
CA GLU A 213 3.31 3.91 7.70
C GLU A 213 4.55 4.51 8.37
N VAL A 214 5.14 3.80 9.34
CA VAL A 214 6.37 4.25 10.01
C VAL A 214 7.56 4.21 9.06
N GLU A 215 7.72 3.17 8.24
CA GLU A 215 8.81 3.08 7.26
C GLU A 215 8.73 4.22 6.24
N TYR A 216 7.52 4.59 5.81
CA TYR A 216 7.30 5.76 4.97
C TYR A 216 7.64 7.08 5.68
N ALA A 217 7.17 7.27 6.92
CA ALA A 217 7.33 8.51 7.67
C ALA A 217 8.78 8.76 8.15
N TYR A 218 9.49 7.71 8.56
CA TYR A 218 10.82 7.79 9.17
C TYR A 218 11.94 7.30 8.25
N GLY A 219 11.62 6.54 7.20
CA GLY A 219 12.59 5.86 6.36
C GLY A 219 13.16 4.59 7.00
N LYS A 220 13.81 3.77 6.17
CA LYS A 220 14.25 2.41 6.49
C LYS A 220 15.09 2.28 7.77
N VAL A 221 16.15 3.09 7.89
CA VAL A 221 17.11 2.98 9.01
C VAL A 221 16.46 3.34 10.34
N LYS A 222 15.71 4.45 10.38
CA LYS A 222 15.03 4.91 11.60
C LYS A 222 13.90 3.96 11.99
N TYR A 223 13.16 3.44 11.02
CA TYR A 223 12.13 2.42 11.26
C TYR A 223 12.70 1.17 11.95
N ILE A 224 13.84 0.65 11.49
CA ILE A 224 14.52 -0.49 12.15
C ILE A 224 14.87 -0.13 13.60
N GLY A 225 15.44 1.06 13.82
CA GLY A 225 15.77 1.54 15.17
C GLY A 225 14.55 1.61 16.09
N ILE A 226 13.46 2.23 15.62
CA ILE A 226 12.20 2.32 16.37
C ILE A 226 11.66 0.92 16.70
N TYR A 227 11.62 0.01 15.72
CA TYR A 227 11.10 -1.35 15.93
C TYR A 227 11.91 -2.12 16.99
N LEU A 228 13.25 -2.12 16.87
CA LEU A 228 14.12 -2.86 17.78
C LEU A 228 14.15 -2.26 19.20
N ILE A 229 14.18 -0.93 19.32
CA ILE A 229 14.13 -0.27 20.63
C ILE A 229 12.78 -0.52 21.31
N SER A 230 11.69 -0.51 20.55
CA SER A 230 10.35 -0.84 21.06
C SER A 230 10.24 -2.30 21.49
N ALA A 231 10.83 -3.24 20.73
CA ALA A 231 10.91 -4.65 21.11
C ALA A 231 11.61 -4.84 22.45
N ILE A 232 12.77 -4.17 22.65
CA ILE A 232 13.51 -4.22 23.91
C ILE A 232 12.70 -3.57 25.04
N GLY A 233 12.12 -2.40 24.82
CA GLY A 233 11.28 -1.70 25.81
C GLY A 233 10.08 -2.51 26.27
N ALA A 234 9.43 -3.21 25.32
CA ALA A 234 8.36 -4.16 25.62
C ALA A 234 8.85 -5.31 26.52
N SER A 235 9.96 -5.96 26.15
CA SER A 235 10.52 -7.05 26.96
C SER A 235 10.99 -6.61 28.33
N LEU A 236 11.52 -5.39 28.48
CA LEU A 236 11.91 -4.82 29.77
C LEU A 236 10.71 -4.57 30.67
N PHE A 237 9.62 -4.00 30.15
CA PHE A 237 8.40 -3.81 30.94
C PHE A 237 7.75 -5.14 31.31
N SER A 238 7.71 -6.10 30.39
CA SER A 238 7.29 -7.47 30.70
C SER A 238 8.17 -8.09 31.79
N TYR A 239 9.49 -7.89 31.72
CA TYR A 239 10.42 -8.38 32.71
C TYR A 239 10.16 -7.80 34.11
N ILE A 240 9.86 -6.50 34.21
CA ILE A 240 9.64 -5.81 35.49
C ILE A 240 8.25 -6.12 36.07
N PHE A 241 7.20 -6.08 35.24
CA PHE A 241 5.81 -6.07 35.70
C PHE A 241 5.07 -7.39 35.47
N ASN A 242 5.68 -8.36 34.80
CA ASN A 242 5.09 -9.64 34.48
C ASN A 242 6.15 -10.76 34.57
N SER A 243 6.74 -10.90 35.76
CA SER A 243 7.95 -11.70 35.99
C SER A 243 7.77 -13.20 35.82
N ASP A 244 6.57 -13.71 36.08
CA ASP A 244 6.31 -15.14 36.25
C ASP A 244 5.78 -15.80 34.97
N SER A 245 5.62 -15.02 33.90
CA SER A 245 5.07 -15.50 32.62
C SER A 245 6.10 -15.57 31.50
N ILE A 246 5.88 -16.53 30.62
CA ILE A 246 6.55 -16.62 29.32
C ILE A 246 5.92 -15.59 28.40
N SER A 247 6.73 -14.74 27.76
CA SER A 247 6.25 -13.73 26.81
C SER A 247 6.88 -13.93 25.43
N VAL A 248 6.03 -13.86 24.40
CA VAL A 248 6.38 -13.96 22.98
C VAL A 248 5.48 -13.05 22.15
N GLY A 249 5.97 -12.59 21.00
CA GLY A 249 5.18 -11.91 20.00
C GLY A 249 5.75 -10.55 19.60
N ALA A 250 5.56 -10.21 18.33
CA ALA A 250 5.96 -8.91 17.78
C ALA A 250 5.09 -7.74 18.29
N SER A 251 3.99 -8.03 19.02
CA SER A 251 2.97 -7.05 19.41
C SER A 251 3.54 -5.89 20.23
N GLY A 252 4.51 -6.12 21.13
CA GLY A 252 5.19 -5.04 21.85
C GLY A 252 5.91 -4.06 20.92
N ALA A 253 6.67 -4.58 19.94
CA ALA A 253 7.33 -3.75 18.93
C ALA A 253 6.30 -2.99 18.06
N ILE A 254 5.21 -3.65 17.68
CA ILE A 254 4.10 -3.04 16.91
C ILE A 254 3.41 -1.92 17.71
N PHE A 255 3.22 -2.08 19.01
CA PHE A 255 2.74 -1.01 19.89
C PHE A 255 3.70 0.19 19.91
N GLY A 256 4.99 -0.04 19.86
CA GLY A 256 5.96 1.04 19.68
C GLY A 256 5.85 1.73 18.32
N LEU A 257 5.53 1.01 17.25
CA LEU A 257 5.23 1.63 15.95
C LEU A 257 3.96 2.50 16.00
N PHE A 258 2.93 2.05 16.72
CA PHE A 258 1.75 2.87 17.00
C PHE A 258 2.11 4.14 17.79
N GLY A 259 2.97 4.02 18.81
CA GLY A 259 3.48 5.16 19.57
C GLY A 259 4.28 6.13 18.73
N ALA A 260 5.11 5.63 17.82
CA ALA A 260 5.87 6.44 16.90
C ALA A 260 4.97 7.22 15.93
N MET A 261 3.94 6.57 15.36
CA MET A 261 2.97 7.25 14.50
C MET A 261 2.09 8.24 15.25
N LEU A 262 1.82 8.00 16.54
CA LEU A 262 1.10 8.96 17.37
C LEU A 262 1.90 10.25 17.54
N MET A 263 3.20 10.14 17.84
CA MET A 263 4.10 11.29 17.92
C MET A 263 4.26 12.00 16.58
N PHE A 264 4.44 11.25 15.49
CA PHE A 264 4.45 11.81 14.14
C PHE A 264 3.17 12.59 13.82
N GLY A 265 2.02 12.01 14.17
CA GLY A 265 0.70 12.64 14.01
C GLY A 265 0.58 13.94 14.78
N ILE A 266 1.01 13.97 16.04
CA ILE A 266 0.98 15.15 16.90
C ILE A 266 1.90 16.27 16.35
N GLU A 267 3.12 15.93 15.94
CA GLU A 267 4.08 16.88 15.36
C GLU A 267 3.60 17.47 14.02
N ASN A 268 2.82 16.71 13.25
CA ASN A 268 2.37 17.07 11.91
C ASN A 268 0.85 17.25 11.83
N ARG A 269 0.22 17.60 12.96
CA ARG A 269 -1.25 17.64 13.12
C ARG A 269 -1.96 18.49 12.06
N ASP A 270 -1.32 19.58 11.62
CA ASP A 270 -1.89 20.53 10.66
C ASP A 270 -1.93 19.93 9.24
N ARG A 271 -1.10 18.91 8.96
CA ARG A 271 -1.04 18.22 7.66
C ARG A 271 -1.85 16.92 7.64
N ILE A 272 -1.81 16.16 8.74
CA ILE A 272 -2.39 14.80 8.81
C ILE A 272 -3.86 14.81 9.25
N GLY A 273 -4.26 15.85 9.99
CA GLY A 273 -5.62 15.99 10.50
C GLY A 273 -5.84 15.26 11.83
N LYS A 274 -6.69 15.86 12.68
CA LYS A 274 -6.97 15.38 14.04
C LYS A 274 -7.65 14.00 14.06
N GLU A 275 -8.42 13.68 13.02
CA GLU A 275 -9.18 12.43 12.95
C GLU A 275 -8.27 11.20 12.90
N TYR A 276 -7.17 11.26 12.16
CA TYR A 276 -6.17 10.18 12.13
C TYR A 276 -5.60 9.91 13.52
N ILE A 277 -5.21 10.96 14.25
CA ILE A 277 -4.66 10.86 15.61
C ILE A 277 -5.68 10.22 16.57
N ILE A 278 -6.94 10.66 16.50
CA ILE A 278 -8.03 10.12 17.32
C ILE A 278 -8.25 8.63 17.00
N ASN A 279 -8.26 8.26 15.72
CA ASN A 279 -8.45 6.87 15.31
C ASN A 279 -7.27 5.99 15.75
N LEU A 280 -6.04 6.49 15.63
CA LEU A 280 -4.85 5.79 16.10
C LEU A 280 -4.90 5.56 17.63
N PHE A 281 -5.25 6.61 18.38
CA PHE A 281 -5.43 6.52 19.82
C PHE A 281 -6.53 5.52 20.21
N LYS A 282 -7.67 5.52 19.52
CA LYS A 282 -8.74 4.54 19.72
C LYS A 282 -8.26 3.12 19.50
N VAL A 283 -7.51 2.86 18.42
CA VAL A 283 -6.95 1.53 18.14
C VAL A 283 -6.02 1.08 19.27
N ILE A 284 -5.15 1.95 19.77
CA ILE A 284 -4.26 1.65 20.90
C ILE A 284 -5.09 1.28 22.14
N VAL A 285 -6.07 2.11 22.51
CA VAL A 285 -6.92 1.88 23.69
C VAL A 285 -7.71 0.59 23.58
N ILE A 286 -8.32 0.31 22.42
CA ILE A 286 -9.07 -0.92 22.18
C ILE A 286 -8.17 -2.15 22.33
N ASN A 287 -6.96 -2.13 21.77
CA ASN A 287 -6.05 -3.27 21.90
C ASN A 287 -5.58 -3.49 23.35
N ILE A 288 -5.36 -2.43 24.13
CA ILE A 288 -5.06 -2.55 25.56
C ILE A 288 -6.25 -3.14 26.32
N ILE A 289 -7.48 -2.69 26.06
CA ILE A 289 -8.69 -3.25 26.67
C ILE A 289 -8.83 -4.73 26.33
N ILE A 290 -8.67 -5.10 25.05
CA ILE A 290 -8.69 -6.50 24.61
C ILE A 290 -7.62 -7.29 25.38
N GLY A 291 -6.41 -6.75 25.51
CA GLY A 291 -5.32 -7.36 26.27
C GLY A 291 -5.61 -7.56 27.75
N VAL A 292 -6.39 -6.67 28.38
CA VAL A 292 -6.85 -6.87 29.77
C VAL A 292 -7.90 -7.99 29.85
N THR A 293 -8.73 -8.16 28.82
CA THR A 293 -9.82 -9.15 28.81
C THR A 293 -9.42 -10.57 28.42
N ILE A 294 -8.31 -10.73 27.67
CA ILE A 294 -7.86 -12.03 27.19
C ILE A 294 -6.65 -12.48 28.02
N SER A 295 -6.82 -13.57 28.77
CA SER A 295 -5.73 -14.26 29.45
C SER A 295 -4.66 -14.66 28.44
N ASN A 296 -3.38 -14.44 28.77
CA ASN A 296 -2.18 -14.64 27.91
C ASN A 296 -1.79 -13.45 27.01
N ILE A 297 -2.37 -12.26 27.19
CA ILE A 297 -1.85 -11.03 26.57
C ILE A 297 -1.01 -10.24 27.57
N ASP A 298 0.21 -9.90 27.16
CA ASP A 298 1.17 -9.16 27.96
C ASP A 298 1.00 -7.63 27.77
N ASN A 299 0.10 -7.03 28.54
CA ASN A 299 -0.13 -5.58 28.48
C ASN A 299 1.08 -4.77 28.93
N SER A 300 1.90 -5.32 29.83
CA SER A 300 3.14 -4.68 30.26
C SER A 300 4.08 -4.51 29.06
N ALA A 301 4.19 -5.54 28.21
CA ALA A 301 4.93 -5.45 26.96
C ALA A 301 4.34 -4.41 25.99
N HIS A 302 3.01 -4.33 25.86
CA HIS A 302 2.37 -3.31 25.00
C HIS A 302 2.66 -1.88 25.47
N ILE A 303 2.55 -1.63 26.77
CA ILE A 303 2.83 -0.31 27.36
C ILE A 303 4.30 0.05 27.19
N GLY A 304 5.22 -0.87 27.50
CA GLY A 304 6.66 -0.64 27.34
C GLY A 304 7.04 -0.36 25.90
N GLY A 305 6.49 -1.14 24.96
CA GLY A 305 6.67 -0.93 23.54
C GLY A 305 6.19 0.45 23.10
N LEU A 306 4.96 0.83 23.46
CA LEU A 306 4.36 2.13 23.15
C LEU A 306 5.25 3.30 23.61
N ILE A 307 5.68 3.28 24.88
CA ILE A 307 6.51 4.34 25.47
C ILE A 307 7.86 4.45 24.75
N PHE A 308 8.56 3.32 24.56
CA PHE A 308 9.87 3.33 23.89
C PHE A 308 9.76 3.73 22.41
N GLY A 309 8.67 3.39 21.75
CA GLY A 309 8.35 3.84 20.40
C GLY A 309 8.16 5.35 20.30
N MET A 310 7.38 5.95 21.23
CA MET A 310 7.20 7.40 21.32
C MET A 310 8.54 8.12 21.58
N ILE A 311 9.36 7.62 22.50
CA ILE A 311 10.68 8.17 22.79
C ILE A 311 11.59 8.08 21.55
N SER A 312 11.62 6.92 20.89
CA SER A 312 12.43 6.72 19.68
C SER A 312 12.02 7.66 18.55
N ALA A 313 10.72 7.88 18.37
CA ALA A 313 10.18 8.82 17.39
C ALA A 313 10.64 10.26 17.63
N LEU A 314 10.60 10.73 18.88
CA LEU A 314 11.05 12.06 19.28
C LEU A 314 12.56 12.26 19.02
N ILE A 315 13.37 11.23 19.30
CA ILE A 315 14.83 11.30 19.14
C ILE A 315 15.22 11.25 17.67
N LEU A 316 14.68 10.30 16.90
CA LEU A 316 15.15 10.00 15.56
C LEU A 316 14.66 11.03 14.53
N LYS A 317 13.60 11.80 14.83
CA LYS A 317 12.92 12.79 13.98
C LYS A 317 12.45 12.22 12.64
N ASN A 318 11.30 12.65 12.18
CA ASN A 318 10.75 12.18 10.90
C ASN A 318 11.58 12.66 9.68
N LYS A 319 11.32 12.07 8.51
CA LYS A 319 11.89 12.57 7.26
C LYS A 319 11.18 13.88 6.91
N LYS A 320 11.91 14.93 6.52
CA LYS A 320 11.29 16.14 5.94
C LYS A 320 10.58 15.75 4.65
N ILE A 321 9.25 15.69 4.70
CA ILE A 321 8.40 15.59 3.51
C ILE A 321 8.29 17.02 2.97
N TYR A 322 9.07 17.31 1.93
CA TYR A 322 9.01 18.57 1.17
C TYR A 322 7.80 18.56 0.25
#